data_AF-A0A7V0X240-F1
#
_entry.id   AF-A0A7V0X240-F1
#
_cell.length_a   1.000
_cell.length_b   1.000
_cell.length_c   1.000
_cell.angle_alpha   90.00
_cell.angle_beta   90.00
_cell.angle_gamma   90.00
#
_symmetry.space_group_name_H-M   'P 1'
#
loop_
_entity.id
_entity.type
_entity.pdbx_description
1 polymer ?
#
loop_
_entity_poly.entity_id
_entity_poly.type
_entity_poly.pdbx_seq_one_letter_code
_entity_poly.pdbx_strand_id
1 'polypeptide(L)'
;MPGRKPKGPVWFRRLAEWTRNQQWERSPYVKLHRVYHDYLNREERAREEALKRAGSEAIENMERYLRGLSAIAHVAPLLGLLGTVTGIISAFSVISSMGGQVDVSSLAAGIWEALITTVAGLSVAIPA
;
A
#
# COMPACT_ATOMS: atom_id res chain seq x y z
N MET A 1 -34.96 20.22 -10.27
CA MET A 1 -35.87 19.06 -10.52
C MET A 1 -35.84 18.15 -9.29
N PRO A 2 -36.94 17.94 -8.54
CA PRO A 2 -36.87 17.14 -7.32
C PRO A 2 -36.79 15.65 -7.68
N GLY A 3 -35.61 15.07 -7.51
CA GLY A 3 -35.35 13.65 -7.75
C GLY A 3 -36.13 12.76 -6.77
N ARG A 4 -36.81 11.75 -7.32
CA ARG A 4 -37.55 10.73 -6.53
C ARG A 4 -36.60 10.10 -5.51
N LYS A 5 -36.98 10.14 -4.22
CA LYS A 5 -36.24 9.45 -3.16
C LYS A 5 -36.29 7.93 -3.44
N PRO A 6 -35.14 7.22 -3.46
CA PRO A 6 -35.13 5.78 -3.68
C PRO A 6 -35.88 5.09 -2.54
N LYS A 7 -36.86 4.23 -2.88
CA LYS A 7 -37.57 3.39 -1.91
C LYS A 7 -36.71 2.16 -1.63
N GLY A 8 -36.22 2.05 -0.40
CA GLY A 8 -35.41 0.92 0.06
C GLY A 8 -35.22 0.91 1.59
N PRO A 9 -34.69 -0.18 2.15
CA PRO A 9 -34.45 -0.32 3.59
C PRO A 9 -33.62 0.83 4.18
N VAL A 10 -33.85 1.19 5.45
CA VAL A 10 -33.21 2.35 6.11
C VAL A 10 -31.67 2.26 6.09
N TRP A 11 -31.11 1.05 6.25
CA TRP A 11 -29.67 0.82 6.13
C TRP A 11 -29.14 1.10 4.72
N PHE A 12 -29.96 0.88 3.69
CA PHE A 12 -29.63 1.14 2.29
C PHE A 12 -29.60 2.64 2.00
N ARG A 13 -30.49 3.41 2.65
CA ARG A 13 -30.46 4.89 2.58
C ARG A 13 -29.22 5.42 3.29
N ARG A 14 -28.88 4.87 4.46
CA ARG A 14 -27.65 5.22 5.19
C ARG A 14 -26.39 4.86 4.38
N LEU A 15 -26.37 3.74 3.66
CA LEU A 15 -25.28 3.36 2.75
C LEU A 15 -25.19 4.26 1.52
N ALA A 16 -26.35 4.59 0.91
CA ALA A 16 -26.45 5.50 -0.23
C ALA A 16 -26.18 6.97 0.14
N GLU A 17 -26.31 7.32 1.42
CA GLU A 17 -25.92 8.61 2.01
C GLU A 17 -24.41 8.62 2.33
N TRP A 18 -23.88 7.50 2.84
CA TRP A 18 -22.43 7.32 3.08
C TRP A 18 -21.62 7.43 1.78
N THR A 19 -22.09 6.84 0.68
CA THR A 19 -21.43 6.96 -0.63
C THR A 19 -21.58 8.33 -1.27
N ARG A 20 -22.69 9.04 -1.01
CA ARG A 20 -23.03 10.29 -1.71
C ARG A 20 -22.49 11.56 -1.05
N ASN A 21 -22.25 11.55 0.26
CA ASN A 21 -21.84 12.76 1.01
C ASN A 21 -20.36 12.80 1.45
N GLN A 22 -19.58 11.72 1.39
CA GLN A 22 -18.17 11.75 1.84
C GLN A 22 -17.11 11.64 0.73
N GLN A 23 -17.43 11.04 -0.42
CA GLN A 23 -16.46 10.87 -1.51
C GLN A 23 -16.29 12.13 -2.37
N TRP A 24 -17.32 12.97 -2.51
CA TRP A 24 -17.30 14.09 -3.46
C TRP A 24 -16.50 15.30 -2.97
N GLU A 25 -16.48 15.61 -1.66
CA GLU A 25 -15.74 16.75 -1.13
C GLU A 25 -14.22 16.57 -1.12
N ARG A 26 -13.75 15.32 -1.09
CA ARG A 26 -12.31 14.98 -1.15
C ARG A 26 -11.81 14.72 -2.58
N SER A 27 -12.69 14.85 -3.58
CA SER A 27 -12.33 14.62 -4.97
C SER A 27 -11.36 15.71 -5.47
N PRO A 28 -10.20 15.34 -6.06
CA PRO A 28 -9.27 16.27 -6.70
C PRO A 28 -9.97 17.21 -7.69
N TYR A 29 -10.97 16.70 -8.41
CA TYR A 29 -11.73 17.46 -9.40
C TYR A 29 -12.50 18.63 -8.79
N VAL A 30 -13.10 18.46 -7.61
CA VAL A 30 -13.84 19.54 -6.94
C VAL A 30 -12.87 20.60 -6.41
N LYS A 31 -11.69 20.18 -5.91
CA LYS A 31 -10.64 21.10 -5.46
C LYS A 31 -10.11 21.95 -6.63
N LEU A 32 -9.83 21.31 -7.77
CA LEU A 32 -9.37 21.99 -8.99
C LEU A 32 -10.43 22.93 -9.57
N HIS A 33 -11.69 22.49 -9.63
CA HIS A 33 -12.79 23.33 -10.11
C HIS A 33 -12.99 24.57 -9.22
N ARG A 34 -12.84 24.43 -7.89
CA ARG A 34 -12.92 25.56 -6.96
C ARG A 34 -11.78 26.56 -7.21
N VAL A 35 -10.55 26.08 -7.32
CA VAL A 35 -9.38 26.93 -7.63
C VAL A 35 -9.54 27.61 -8.98
N TYR A 36 -10.06 26.91 -10.00
CA TYR A 36 -10.34 27.53 -11.29
C TYR A 36 -11.34 28.68 -11.15
N HIS A 37 -12.45 28.47 -10.43
CA HIS A 37 -13.48 29.48 -10.23
C HIS A 37 -12.99 30.70 -9.42
N ASP A 38 -12.19 30.47 -8.37
CA ASP A 38 -11.62 31.53 -7.53
C ASP A 38 -10.61 32.41 -8.30
N TYR A 39 -10.02 31.87 -9.37
CA TYR A 39 -9.03 32.54 -10.23
C TYR A 39 -9.58 32.93 -11.60
N LEU A 40 -10.88 32.82 -11.85
CA LEU A 40 -11.50 33.18 -13.15
C LEU A 40 -11.21 34.62 -13.58
N ASN A 41 -11.14 35.56 -12.63
CA ASN A 41 -10.95 36.98 -12.87
C ASN A 41 -9.47 37.43 -12.77
N ARG A 42 -8.53 36.49 -12.63
CA ARG A 42 -7.08 36.78 -12.56
C ARG A 42 -6.43 36.62 -13.94
N GLU A 43 -5.21 37.13 -14.08
CA GLU A 43 -4.41 36.91 -15.28
C GLU A 43 -4.19 35.41 -15.54
N GLU A 44 -4.08 35.04 -16.81
CA GLU A 44 -3.92 33.65 -17.27
C GLU A 44 -2.80 32.92 -16.52
N ARG A 45 -1.65 33.57 -16.40
CA ARG A 45 -0.47 33.00 -15.72
C ARG A 45 -0.75 32.69 -14.26
N ALA A 46 -1.40 33.62 -13.53
CA ALA A 46 -1.73 33.42 -12.13
C ALA A 46 -2.74 32.28 -11.94
N ARG A 47 -3.71 32.13 -12.85
CA ARG A 47 -4.67 31.02 -12.85
C ARG A 47 -3.98 29.69 -13.13
N GLU A 48 -3.11 29.63 -14.13
CA GLU A 48 -2.38 28.43 -14.49
C GLU A 48 -1.46 27.96 -13.35
N GLU A 49 -0.72 28.88 -12.73
CA GLU A 49 0.12 28.59 -11.56
C GLU A 49 -0.69 28.06 -10.38
N ALA A 50 -1.83 28.68 -10.07
CA ALA A 50 -2.71 28.22 -9.00
C ALA A 50 -3.26 26.81 -9.27
N LEU A 51 -3.68 26.55 -10.51
CA LEU A 51 -4.19 25.24 -10.91
C LEU A 51 -3.10 24.16 -10.85
N LYS A 52 -1.88 24.47 -11.32
CA LYS A 52 -0.73 23.56 -11.21
C LYS A 52 -0.41 23.22 -9.77
N ARG A 53 -0.34 24.22 -8.87
CA ARG A 53 -0.09 23.98 -7.44
C ARG A 53 -1.15 23.09 -6.81
N ALA A 54 -2.44 23.38 -7.04
CA ALA A 54 -3.54 22.59 -6.52
C ALA A 54 -3.55 21.14 -7.08
N GLY A 55 -3.18 20.98 -8.35
CA GLY A 55 -3.02 19.68 -8.99
C GLY A 55 -1.89 18.87 -8.36
N SER A 56 -0.70 19.46 -8.22
CA SER A 56 0.45 18.80 -7.58
C SER A 56 0.15 18.39 -6.15
N GLU A 57 -0.52 19.23 -5.36
CA GLU A 57 -0.91 18.90 -3.99
C GLU A 57 -1.93 17.74 -3.94
N ALA A 58 -2.84 17.67 -4.91
CA ALA A 58 -3.78 16.56 -5.00
C ALA A 58 -3.09 15.24 -5.35
N ILE A 59 -2.14 15.26 -6.31
CA ILE A 59 -1.31 14.11 -6.68
C ILE A 59 -0.48 13.66 -5.47
N GLU A 60 0.21 14.57 -4.79
CA GLU A 60 1.02 14.24 -3.62
C GLU A 60 0.18 13.59 -2.50
N ASN A 61 -1.04 14.08 -2.28
CA ASN A 61 -1.95 13.48 -1.33
C ASN A 61 -2.38 12.07 -1.72
N MET A 62 -2.53 11.77 -3.02
CA MET A 62 -2.85 10.43 -3.52
C MET A 62 -1.64 9.49 -3.41
N GLU A 63 -0.44 10.00 -3.66
CA GLU A 63 0.82 9.24 -3.63
C GLU A 63 1.40 9.05 -2.22
N ARG A 64 0.87 9.74 -1.19
CA ARG A 64 1.45 9.74 0.16
C ARG A 64 1.69 8.35 0.76
N TYR A 65 0.83 7.38 0.42
CA TYR A 65 0.98 6.00 0.90
C TYR A 65 1.80 5.11 -0.04
N LEU A 66 1.93 5.48 -1.32
CA LEU A 66 2.72 4.72 -2.29
C LEU A 66 4.20 4.71 -1.92
N ARG A 67 4.71 5.77 -1.28
CA ARG A 67 6.09 5.81 -0.79
C ARG A 67 6.37 4.73 0.26
N GLY A 68 5.45 4.53 1.19
CA GLY A 68 5.55 3.48 2.21
C GLY A 68 5.41 2.08 1.61
N LEU A 69 4.47 1.93 0.68
CA LEU A 69 4.25 0.67 -0.03
C LEU A 69 5.49 0.25 -0.84
N SER A 70 6.10 1.21 -1.55
CA SER A 70 7.36 1.02 -2.25
C SER A 70 8.47 0.60 -1.30
N ALA A 71 8.62 1.23 -0.13
CA ALA A 71 9.61 0.81 0.86
C ALA A 71 9.39 -0.64 1.32
N ILE A 72 8.14 -1.06 1.56
CA ILE A 72 7.80 -2.44 1.94
C ILE A 72 8.14 -3.42 0.81
N ALA A 73 7.82 -3.08 -0.44
CA ALA A 73 8.15 -3.91 -1.60
C ALA A 73 9.65 -4.19 -1.73
N HIS A 74 10.50 -3.22 -1.36
CA HIS A 74 11.95 -3.39 -1.37
C HIS A 74 12.49 -4.14 -0.14
N VAL A 75 11.93 -3.93 1.05
CA VAL A 75 12.44 -4.50 2.30
C VAL A 75 11.95 -5.93 2.53
N ALA A 76 10.71 -6.27 2.15
CA ALA A 76 10.13 -7.59 2.40
C ALA A 76 10.94 -8.77 1.81
N PRO A 77 11.47 -8.71 0.57
CA PRO A 77 12.32 -9.77 0.03
C PRO A 77 13.64 -9.92 0.78
N LEU A 78 14.22 -8.81 1.22
CA LEU A 78 15.47 -8.81 1.99
C LEU A 78 15.28 -9.48 3.36
N LEU A 79 14.12 -9.29 4.00
CA LEU A 79 13.76 -10.01 5.23
C LEU A 79 13.56 -11.50 4.99
N GLY A 80 12.97 -11.89 3.85
CA GLY A 80 12.84 -13.31 3.48
C GLY A 80 14.19 -13.99 3.28
N LEU A 81 15.13 -13.30 2.62
CA LEU A 81 16.51 -13.74 2.45
C LEU A 81 17.30 -13.76 3.77
N LEU A 82 17.05 -12.84 4.70
CA LEU A 82 17.61 -12.93 6.05
C LEU A 82 17.15 -14.22 6.75
N GLY A 83 15.88 -14.59 6.57
CA GLY A 83 15.33 -15.84 7.08
C GLY A 83 16.04 -17.09 6.52
N THR A 84 16.45 -17.09 5.25
CA THR A 84 17.20 -18.23 4.70
C THR A 84 18.56 -18.39 5.35
N VAL A 85 19.28 -17.27 5.49
CA VAL A 85 20.61 -17.27 6.10
C VAL A 85 20.54 -17.73 7.55
N THR A 86 19.57 -17.22 8.32
CA THR A 86 19.40 -17.61 9.73
C THR A 86 18.96 -19.07 9.90
N GLY A 87 18.08 -19.59 9.04
CA GLY A 87 17.69 -21.01 9.06
C GLY A 87 18.86 -21.95 8.73
N ILE A 88 19.68 -21.58 7.73
CA ILE A 88 20.88 -22.35 7.39
C ILE A 88 21.91 -22.33 8.53
N ILE A 89 22.14 -21.17 9.17
CA ILE A 89 23.04 -21.06 10.33
C ILE A 89 22.55 -21.96 11.47
N SER A 90 21.25 -21.98 11.74
CA SER A 90 20.66 -22.81 12.79
C SER A 90 20.82 -24.30 12.48
N ALA A 91 20.63 -24.70 11.22
CA ALA A 91 20.84 -26.08 10.79
C ALA A 91 22.30 -26.54 10.97
N PHE A 92 23.27 -25.68 10.63
CA PHE A 92 24.69 -25.98 10.86
C PHE A 92 25.06 -26.01 12.35
N SER A 93 24.43 -25.18 13.18
CA SER A 93 24.65 -25.19 14.64
C SER A 93 24.25 -26.54 15.26
N VAL A 94 23.12 -27.11 14.82
CA VAL A 94 22.68 -28.44 15.26
C VAL A 94 23.69 -29.52 14.85
N ILE A 95 24.16 -29.51 13.61
CA ILE A 95 25.17 -30.46 13.13
C ILE A 95 26.48 -30.37 13.95
N SER A 96 26.92 -29.15 14.25
CA SER A 96 28.10 -28.93 15.09
C SER A 96 27.93 -29.49 16.51
N SER A 97 26.73 -29.42 17.06
CA SER A 97 26.43 -29.93 18.42
C SER A 97 26.39 -31.45 18.51
N MET A 98 26.08 -32.14 17.40
CA MET A 98 26.04 -33.61 17.30
C MET A 98 27.43 -34.23 17.05
N GLY A 99 28.52 -33.46 17.20
CA GLY A 99 29.88 -33.95 16.99
C GLY A 99 30.21 -34.27 15.53
N GLY A 100 29.50 -33.65 14.57
CA GLY A 100 29.71 -33.86 13.14
C GLY A 100 28.97 -35.06 12.55
N GLN A 101 28.18 -35.79 13.34
CA GLN A 101 27.26 -36.79 12.81
C GLN A 101 26.08 -36.07 12.13
N VAL A 102 26.03 -36.14 10.80
CA VAL A 102 25.01 -35.45 10.00
C VAL A 102 23.70 -36.24 10.04
N ASP A 103 22.73 -35.73 10.78
CA ASP A 103 21.33 -36.15 10.61
C ASP A 103 20.68 -35.33 9.48
N VAL A 104 20.45 -35.98 8.34
CA VAL A 104 19.86 -35.37 7.14
C VAL A 104 18.45 -34.84 7.41
N SER A 105 17.70 -35.48 8.32
CA SER A 105 16.35 -35.06 8.67
C SER A 105 16.35 -33.71 9.39
N SER A 106 17.25 -33.52 10.35
CA SER A 106 17.42 -32.25 11.07
C SER A 106 17.88 -31.11 10.14
N LEU A 107 18.79 -31.40 9.21
CA LEU A 107 19.23 -30.41 8.20
C LEU A 107 18.08 -29.98 7.28
N ALA A 108 17.29 -30.94 6.79
CA ALA A 108 16.17 -30.67 5.89
C ALA A 108 15.11 -29.77 6.53
N ALA A 109 14.87 -29.93 7.85
CA ALA A 109 13.93 -29.09 8.58
C ALA A 109 14.38 -27.61 8.62
N GLY A 110 15.65 -27.33 8.90
CA GLY A 110 16.16 -25.94 8.94
C GLY A 110 16.19 -25.27 7.56
N ILE A 111 16.44 -26.03 6.49
CA ILE A 111 16.36 -25.53 5.11
C ILE A 111 14.91 -25.25 4.70
N TRP A 112 13.97 -26.11 5.08
CA TRP A 112 12.55 -25.91 4.81
C TRP A 112 12.02 -24.61 5.45
N GLU A 113 12.35 -24.37 6.72
CA GLU A 113 11.97 -23.15 7.42
C GLU A 113 12.55 -21.90 6.72
N ALA A 114 13.83 -21.95 6.35
CA ALA A 114 14.50 -20.93 5.55
C ALA A 114 13.77 -20.63 4.21
N LEU A 115 13.28 -21.67 3.52
CA LEU A 115 12.58 -21.48 2.23
C LEU A 115 11.20 -20.82 2.41
N ILE A 116 10.46 -21.18 3.46
CA ILE A 116 9.15 -20.57 3.76
C ILE A 116 9.29 -19.06 3.97
N THR A 117 10.32 -18.61 4.69
CA THR A 117 10.50 -17.16 4.94
C THR A 117 10.76 -16.37 3.66
N THR A 118 11.45 -16.97 2.68
CA THR A 118 11.64 -16.34 1.35
C THR A 118 10.33 -16.21 0.60
N VAL A 119 9.55 -17.29 0.57
CA VAL A 119 8.23 -17.28 -0.08
C VAL A 119 7.32 -16.25 0.58
N ALA A 120 7.35 -16.14 1.91
CA ALA A 120 6.61 -15.13 2.65
C ALA A 120 7.03 -13.70 2.26
N GLY A 121 8.33 -13.42 2.20
CA GLY A 121 8.85 -12.11 1.79
C GLY A 121 8.46 -11.72 0.36
N LEU A 122 8.52 -12.68 -0.57
CA LEU A 122 8.09 -12.49 -1.96
C LEU A 122 6.57 -12.31 -2.09
N SER A 123 5.79 -13.06 -1.32
CA SER A 123 4.32 -12.97 -1.33
C SER A 123 3.81 -11.60 -0.90
N VAL A 124 4.56 -10.90 -0.04
CA VAL A 124 4.26 -9.51 0.36
C VAL A 124 4.77 -8.51 -0.68
N ALA A 125 5.93 -8.75 -1.28
CA ALA A 125 6.57 -7.82 -2.20
C ALA A 125 5.91 -7.73 -3.58
N ILE A 126 5.37 -8.84 -4.11
CA ILE A 126 4.72 -8.87 -5.44
C ILE A 126 3.48 -7.97 -5.53
N PRO A 127 2.55 -7.96 -4.56
CA PRO A 127 1.35 -7.12 -4.63
C PRO A 127 1.52 -5.68 -4.10
N ALA A 128 2.66 -5.37 -3.44
CA ALA A 128 2.96 -4.04 -2.89
C ALA A 128 3.54 -3.11 -3.96
#